data_AF-A0A974UJX5-F1
#
_entry.id   AF-A0A974UJX5-F1
#
_cell.length_a   1.000
_cell.length_b   1.000
_cell.length_c   1.000
_cell.angle_alpha   90.00
_cell.angle_beta   90.00
_cell.angle_gamma   90.00
#
_symmetry.space_group_name_H-M   'P 1'
#
loop_
_entity.id
_entity.type
_entity.pdbx_description
1 polymer ?
#
loop_
_entity_poly.entity_id
_entity_poly.type
_entity_poly.pdbx_seq_one_letter_code
_entity_poly.pdbx_strand_id
1 'polypeptide(L)'
;MPDRTDAEHNHTRILETAAAALAEDGDVSLNSIAKRAGVGPGTLYRHFPAREALVLAVGAVADRWGCEVRWWRGERIVTVEDNYDNLGYGTGDITRDSRYTRYVDDHRMLRSHTSALIPAALRALATDPAGDVLLACPGIVHRRDRTGCTPALPTSSTCGASPAGSG
;
A
#
# COMPACT_ATOMS: atom_id res chain seq x y z
N MET A 1 28.06 -7.01 10.05
CA MET A 1 27.41 -8.08 9.27
C MET A 1 25.91 -7.81 9.34
N PRO A 2 25.15 -7.84 8.22
CA PRO A 2 23.70 -7.70 8.30
C PRO A 2 23.17 -8.83 9.17
N ASP A 3 22.21 -8.53 10.05
CA ASP A 3 21.61 -9.55 10.91
C ASP A 3 20.83 -10.55 10.05
N ARG A 4 20.79 -11.83 10.46
CA ARG A 4 20.04 -12.90 9.77
C ARG A 4 18.57 -12.50 9.59
N THR A 5 18.05 -11.76 10.56
CA THR A 5 16.73 -11.13 10.55
C THR A 5 16.53 -10.19 9.34
N ASP A 6 17.52 -9.36 8.97
CA ASP A 6 17.41 -8.43 7.84
C ASP A 6 17.41 -9.16 6.48
N ALA A 7 18.15 -10.27 6.40
CA ALA A 7 18.23 -11.09 5.20
C ALA A 7 16.89 -11.81 4.92
N GLU A 8 16.25 -12.34 5.96
CA GLU A 8 14.93 -12.97 5.87
C GLU A 8 13.83 -11.96 5.50
N HIS A 9 13.87 -10.76 6.08
CA HIS A 9 12.93 -9.68 5.73
C HIS A 9 13.09 -9.20 4.29
N ASN A 10 14.33 -9.04 3.82
CA ASN A 10 14.57 -8.68 2.43
C ASN A 10 14.12 -9.78 1.48
N HIS A 11 14.34 -11.05 1.83
CA HIS A 11 13.92 -12.21 1.04
C HIS A 11 12.40 -12.26 0.85
N THR A 12 11.63 -12.20 1.94
CA THR A 12 10.16 -12.18 1.89
C THR A 12 9.63 -11.02 1.05
N ARG A 13 10.20 -9.82 1.23
CA ARG A 13 9.78 -8.61 0.50
C ARG A 13 10.06 -8.70 -1.00
N ILE A 14 11.13 -9.39 -1.39
CA ILE A 14 11.46 -9.64 -2.79
C ILE A 14 10.43 -10.62 -3.40
N LEU A 15 10.11 -11.72 -2.72
CA LEU A 15 9.16 -12.73 -3.19
C LEU A 15 7.77 -12.14 -3.47
N GLU A 16 7.21 -11.43 -2.50
CA GLU A 16 5.88 -10.82 -2.62
C GLU A 16 5.81 -9.81 -3.76
N THR A 17 6.85 -8.98 -3.92
CA THR A 17 6.91 -7.98 -4.97
C THR A 17 6.98 -8.60 -6.35
N ALA A 18 7.66 -9.74 -6.46
CA ALA A 18 7.84 -10.40 -7.73
C ALA A 18 6.61 -11.16 -8.17
N ALA A 19 6.01 -11.90 -7.25
CA ALA A 19 4.74 -12.57 -7.42
C ALA A 19 3.74 -11.65 -8.12
N ALA A 20 3.63 -10.45 -7.56
CA ALA A 20 2.83 -9.36 -8.05
C ALA A 20 3.23 -8.93 -9.44
N ALA A 21 4.47 -8.50 -9.59
CA ALA A 21 4.96 -7.93 -10.83
C ALA A 21 4.81 -8.92 -12.01
N LEU A 22 5.06 -10.20 -11.76
CA LEU A 22 4.97 -11.29 -12.74
C LEU A 22 3.54 -11.62 -13.15
N ALA A 23 2.58 -11.55 -12.22
CA ALA A 23 1.17 -11.75 -12.51
C ALA A 23 0.54 -10.59 -13.29
N GLU A 24 1.14 -9.40 -13.19
CA GLU A 24 0.70 -8.18 -13.84
C GLU A 24 1.30 -8.03 -15.24
N ASP A 25 2.56 -8.41 -15.38
CA ASP A 25 3.34 -8.38 -16.61
C ASP A 25 4.37 -9.52 -16.58
N GLY A 26 4.11 -10.53 -17.41
CA GLY A 26 4.91 -11.74 -17.52
C GLY A 26 6.35 -11.51 -17.99
N ASP A 27 6.70 -10.31 -18.46
CA ASP A 27 8.04 -9.92 -18.94
C ASP A 27 8.74 -8.87 -18.05
N VAL A 28 8.16 -8.53 -16.89
CA VAL A 28 8.75 -7.54 -15.97
C VAL A 28 10.20 -7.89 -15.56
N SER A 29 11.09 -6.90 -15.60
CA SER A 29 12.51 -7.10 -15.30
C SER A 29 12.83 -7.14 -13.80
N LEU A 30 13.86 -7.91 -13.43
CA LEU A 30 14.33 -8.04 -12.04
C LEU A 30 14.76 -6.74 -11.39
N ASN A 31 15.37 -5.81 -12.15
CA ASN A 31 15.72 -4.48 -11.63
C ASN A 31 14.46 -3.66 -11.28
N SER A 32 13.39 -3.83 -12.06
CA SER A 32 12.10 -3.24 -11.74
C SER A 32 11.52 -3.86 -10.48
N ILE A 33 11.65 -5.18 -10.29
CA ILE A 33 11.24 -5.87 -9.07
C ILE A 33 12.10 -5.48 -7.86
N ALA A 34 13.42 -5.37 -7.98
CA ALA A 34 14.33 -4.94 -6.91
C ALA A 34 14.00 -3.52 -6.45
N LYS A 35 13.78 -2.64 -7.44
CA LYS A 35 13.36 -1.27 -7.21
C LYS A 35 11.98 -1.19 -6.55
N ARG A 36 11.02 -2.02 -6.98
CA ARG A 36 9.70 -2.14 -6.35
C ARG A 36 9.76 -2.74 -4.94
N ALA A 37 10.69 -3.66 -4.70
CA ALA A 37 10.94 -4.31 -3.41
C ALA A 37 11.82 -3.45 -2.49
N GLY A 38 12.25 -2.27 -2.95
CA GLY A 38 13.07 -1.34 -2.19
C GLY A 38 14.40 -1.92 -1.74
N VAL A 39 14.90 -2.93 -2.44
CA VAL A 39 16.23 -3.50 -2.21
C VAL A 39 17.19 -2.98 -3.26
N GLY A 40 18.46 -2.84 -2.89
CA GLY A 40 19.50 -2.60 -3.88
C GLY A 40 19.48 -3.72 -4.93
N PRO A 41 19.75 -3.45 -6.21
CA PRO A 41 19.82 -4.49 -7.24
C PRO A 41 20.75 -5.62 -6.83
N GLY A 42 21.91 -5.30 -6.25
CA GLY A 42 22.87 -6.28 -5.73
C GLY A 42 22.35 -7.12 -4.56
N THR A 43 21.39 -6.63 -3.76
CA THR A 43 20.71 -7.41 -2.73
C THR A 43 19.74 -8.41 -3.38
N LEU A 44 18.95 -7.97 -4.37
CA LEU A 44 18.09 -8.87 -5.12
C LEU A 44 18.90 -9.95 -5.87
N TYR A 45 19.94 -9.57 -6.61
CA TYR A 45 20.78 -10.50 -7.36
C TYR A 45 21.61 -11.46 -6.48
N ARG A 46 21.88 -11.12 -5.21
CA ARG A 46 22.52 -12.04 -4.25
C ARG A 46 21.58 -13.14 -3.77
N HIS A 47 20.29 -12.83 -3.60
CA HIS A 47 19.28 -13.80 -3.14
C HIS A 47 18.59 -14.54 -4.29
N PHE A 48 18.42 -13.85 -5.42
CA PHE A 48 17.74 -14.34 -6.63
C PHE A 48 18.58 -13.90 -7.85
N PRO A 49 19.68 -14.62 -8.14
CA PRO A 49 20.60 -14.25 -9.22
C PRO A 49 19.95 -14.25 -10.60
N ALA A 50 18.81 -14.94 -10.75
CA ALA A 50 18.03 -15.05 -11.98
C ALA A 50 16.54 -14.86 -11.70
N ARG A 51 15.78 -14.41 -12.71
CA ARG A 51 14.35 -14.06 -12.61
C ARG A 51 13.49 -15.27 -12.29
N GLU A 52 13.93 -16.38 -12.83
CA GLU A 52 13.38 -17.71 -12.68
C GLU A 52 13.37 -18.12 -11.19
N ALA A 53 14.40 -17.79 -10.41
CA ALA A 53 14.49 -18.12 -8.99
C ALA A 53 13.39 -17.45 -8.13
N LEU A 54 12.87 -16.32 -8.61
CA LEU A 54 11.92 -15.48 -7.88
C LEU A 54 10.46 -15.85 -8.23
N VAL A 55 10.19 -16.18 -9.48
CA VAL A 55 8.94 -16.84 -9.93
C VAL A 55 8.76 -18.17 -9.18
N LEU A 56 9.84 -18.96 -9.08
CA LEU A 56 9.83 -20.28 -8.45
C LEU A 56 9.47 -20.26 -6.97
N ALA A 57 9.79 -19.20 -6.23
CA ALA A 57 9.54 -19.15 -4.79
C ALA A 57 8.11 -18.69 -4.43
N VAL A 58 7.46 -17.92 -5.30
CA VAL A 58 6.02 -17.62 -5.21
C VAL A 58 5.20 -18.85 -5.54
N GLY A 59 5.61 -19.54 -6.61
CA GLY A 59 5.13 -20.89 -6.92
C GLY A 59 5.30 -21.80 -5.71
N ALA A 60 6.48 -21.83 -5.08
CA ALA A 60 6.75 -22.71 -3.94
C ALA A 60 5.82 -22.49 -2.73
N VAL A 61 5.35 -21.27 -2.46
CA VAL A 61 4.38 -21.03 -1.37
C VAL A 61 2.99 -21.52 -1.77
N ALA A 62 2.55 -21.21 -2.99
CA ALA A 62 1.28 -21.69 -3.54
C ALA A 62 1.24 -23.22 -3.61
N ASP A 63 2.33 -23.84 -4.06
CA ASP A 63 2.52 -25.28 -4.16
C ASP A 63 2.55 -25.93 -2.78
N ARG A 64 3.25 -25.33 -1.81
CA ARG A 64 3.32 -25.86 -0.44
C ARG A 64 1.97 -25.81 0.27
N TRP A 65 1.16 -24.79 -0.01
CA TRP A 65 -0.16 -24.61 0.59
C TRP A 65 -1.29 -25.22 -0.25
N GLY A 66 -1.00 -25.68 -1.45
CA GLY A 66 -1.99 -26.26 -2.37
C GLY A 66 -3.12 -25.29 -2.74
N CYS A 67 -2.84 -23.99 -2.71
CA CYS A 67 -3.85 -22.95 -2.80
C CYS A 67 -3.73 -22.12 -4.08
N GLU A 68 -4.87 -21.71 -4.62
CA GLU A 68 -4.94 -20.80 -5.77
C GLU A 68 -4.34 -19.44 -5.38
N VAL A 69 -3.54 -18.84 -6.26
CA VAL A 69 -3.05 -17.46 -6.06
C VAL A 69 -3.98 -16.47 -6.75
N ARG A 70 -4.62 -15.61 -5.96
CA ARG A 70 -5.48 -14.52 -6.47
C ARG A 70 -4.83 -13.17 -6.31
N TRP A 71 -4.59 -12.54 -7.45
CA TRP A 71 -3.95 -11.23 -7.55
C TRP A 71 -4.98 -10.11 -7.44
N TRP A 72 -4.88 -9.29 -6.39
CA TRP A 72 -5.77 -8.15 -6.20
C TRP A 72 -5.03 -6.81 -6.29
N ARG A 73 -5.41 -6.02 -7.30
CA ARG A 73 -4.85 -4.69 -7.56
C ARG A 73 -5.96 -3.66 -7.46
N GLY A 74 -6.02 -2.95 -6.34
CA GLY A 74 -7.05 -1.94 -6.12
C GLY A 74 -6.58 -0.50 -6.27
N GLU A 75 -7.56 0.41 -6.20
CA GLU A 75 -7.42 1.84 -6.47
C GLU A 75 -6.51 2.58 -5.48
N ARG A 76 -5.96 3.71 -5.95
CA ARG A 76 -5.06 4.57 -5.16
C ARG A 76 -5.81 5.54 -4.24
N ILE A 77 -7.04 5.89 -4.63
CA ILE A 77 -8.01 6.61 -3.80
C ILE A 77 -8.96 5.54 -3.27
N VAL A 78 -9.13 5.48 -1.95
CA VAL A 78 -9.94 4.46 -1.27
C VAL A 78 -10.93 5.15 -0.35
N THR A 79 -11.97 4.43 0.08
CA THR A 79 -12.89 4.94 1.08
C THR A 79 -12.20 5.03 2.44
N VAL A 80 -12.62 5.99 3.26
CA VAL A 80 -12.20 6.08 4.68
C VAL A 80 -12.58 4.78 5.42
N GLU A 81 -13.71 4.18 5.05
CA GLU A 81 -14.22 2.94 5.59
C GLU A 81 -13.26 1.76 5.33
N ASP A 82 -12.83 1.53 4.08
CA ASP A 82 -11.91 0.44 3.76
C ASP A 82 -10.49 0.70 4.25
N ASN A 83 -10.10 1.96 4.34
CA ASN A 83 -8.80 2.31 4.88
C ASN A 83 -8.76 2.19 6.42
N TYR A 84 -9.87 2.35 7.13
CA TYR A 84 -9.85 2.37 8.59
C TYR A 84 -10.97 1.58 9.26
N ASP A 85 -12.24 1.91 9.01
CA ASP A 85 -13.37 1.35 9.77
C ASP A 85 -13.45 -0.18 9.64
N ASN A 86 -13.38 -0.69 8.41
CA ASN A 86 -13.42 -2.12 8.11
C ASN A 86 -12.15 -2.88 8.53
N LEU A 87 -11.13 -2.16 8.96
CA LEU A 87 -9.89 -2.72 9.53
C LEU A 87 -9.84 -2.56 11.06
N GLY A 88 -10.89 -2.00 11.69
CA GLY A 88 -11.03 -1.90 13.14
C GLY A 88 -10.32 -0.71 13.80
N TYR A 89 -9.91 0.30 13.03
CA TYR A 89 -9.33 1.52 13.61
C TYR A 89 -10.40 2.35 14.32
N GLY A 90 -10.06 2.99 15.45
CA GLY A 90 -10.96 3.90 16.15
C GLY A 90 -11.06 5.27 15.46
N THR A 91 -12.21 5.94 15.58
CA THR A 91 -12.40 7.29 14.99
C THR A 91 -11.46 8.36 15.58
N GLY A 92 -11.03 8.16 16.83
CA GLY A 92 -10.09 9.05 17.53
C GLY A 92 -8.61 8.71 17.32
N ASP A 93 -8.29 7.70 16.50
CA ASP A 93 -6.90 7.29 16.32
C ASP A 93 -6.10 8.39 15.62
N ILE A 94 -4.92 8.69 16.16
CA ILE A 94 -4.01 9.69 15.58
C ILE A 94 -3.66 9.39 14.11
N THR A 95 -3.71 8.11 13.70
CA THR A 95 -3.51 7.74 12.29
C THR A 95 -4.60 8.26 11.35
N ARG A 96 -5.76 8.69 11.86
CA ARG A 96 -6.83 9.31 11.06
C ARG A 96 -6.68 10.83 10.98
N ASP A 97 -5.81 11.43 11.79
CA ASP A 97 -5.61 12.88 11.79
C ASP A 97 -5.06 13.34 10.42
N SER A 98 -5.61 14.44 9.90
CA SER A 98 -5.21 15.04 8.62
C SER A 98 -3.73 15.42 8.52
N ARG A 99 -3.02 15.51 9.67
CA ARG A 99 -1.57 15.71 9.73
C ARG A 99 -0.80 14.50 9.18
N TYR A 100 -1.37 13.31 9.24
CA TYR A 100 -0.75 12.05 8.81
C TYR A 100 -1.48 11.40 7.64
N THR A 101 -2.70 11.86 7.35
CA THR A 101 -3.59 11.24 6.38
C THR A 101 -4.08 12.25 5.36
N ARG A 102 -4.05 11.85 4.09
CA ARG A 102 -4.47 12.71 2.99
C ARG A 102 -5.88 12.37 2.51
N TYR A 103 -6.84 13.10 3.06
CA TYR A 103 -8.23 13.08 2.58
C TYR A 103 -8.35 13.81 1.23
N VAL A 104 -9.16 13.24 0.35
CA VAL A 104 -9.59 13.84 -0.91
C VAL A 104 -10.93 14.54 -0.70
N ASP A 105 -11.82 13.89 0.06
CA ASP A 105 -13.11 14.40 0.53
C ASP A 105 -13.48 13.70 1.85
N ASP A 106 -14.70 13.92 2.35
CA ASP A 106 -15.20 13.39 3.63
C ASP A 106 -15.28 11.85 3.66
N HIS A 107 -15.30 11.20 2.50
CA HIS A 107 -15.49 9.76 2.35
C HIS A 107 -14.30 9.06 1.70
N ARG A 108 -13.38 9.80 1.09
CA ARG A 108 -12.27 9.26 0.30
C ARG A 108 -10.94 9.88 0.66
N MET A 109 -9.90 9.08 0.51
CA MET A 109 -8.55 9.45 0.85
C MET A 109 -7.53 8.72 -0.03
N LEU A 110 -6.31 9.24 -0.07
CA LEU A 110 -5.20 8.48 -0.62
C LEU A 110 -4.91 7.28 0.30
N ARG A 111 -4.82 6.09 -0.29
CA ARG A 111 -4.56 4.84 0.44
C ARG A 111 -3.31 4.95 1.32
N SER A 112 -3.46 4.73 2.62
CA SER A 112 -2.38 4.93 3.59
C SER A 112 -1.55 3.67 3.89
N HIS A 113 -2.09 2.49 3.60
CA HIS A 113 -1.41 1.20 3.76
C HIS A 113 -1.99 0.14 2.81
N THR A 114 -1.21 -0.90 2.48
CA THR A 114 -1.61 -1.95 1.54
C THR A 114 -2.81 -2.74 2.07
N SER A 115 -2.95 -2.90 3.39
CA SER A 115 -4.10 -3.56 4.02
C SER A 115 -5.45 -2.92 3.71
N ALA A 116 -5.50 -1.66 3.26
CA ALA A 116 -6.75 -1.03 2.81
C ALA A 116 -7.34 -1.70 1.55
N LEU A 117 -6.56 -2.55 0.86
CA LEU A 117 -7.05 -3.37 -0.23
C LEU A 117 -7.81 -4.62 0.24
N ILE A 118 -7.57 -5.06 1.48
CA ILE A 118 -8.09 -6.33 2.00
C ILE A 118 -9.63 -6.32 2.05
N PRO A 119 -10.33 -5.29 2.55
CA PRO A 119 -11.79 -5.31 2.60
C PRO A 119 -12.42 -5.50 1.22
N ALA A 120 -11.94 -4.77 0.21
CA ALA A 120 -12.41 -4.92 -1.16
C ALA A 120 -12.05 -6.28 -1.77
N ALA A 121 -10.84 -6.79 -1.51
CA ALA A 121 -10.40 -8.11 -1.95
C ALA A 121 -11.25 -9.24 -1.34
N LEU A 122 -11.59 -9.13 -0.05
CA LEU A 122 -12.45 -10.10 0.64
C LEU A 122 -13.89 -10.02 0.14
N ARG A 123 -14.43 -8.83 -0.13
CA ARG A 123 -15.75 -8.69 -0.77
C ARG A 123 -15.76 -9.32 -2.17
N ALA A 124 -14.69 -9.14 -2.97
CA ALA A 124 -14.56 -9.80 -4.26
C ALA A 124 -14.44 -11.33 -4.14
N LEU A 125 -13.65 -11.82 -3.18
CA LEU A 125 -13.56 -13.25 -2.89
C LEU A 125 -14.90 -13.84 -2.44
N ALA A 126 -15.70 -13.09 -1.67
CA ALA A 126 -17.03 -13.53 -1.26
C ALA A 126 -18.01 -13.68 -2.43
N THR A 127 -17.81 -12.93 -3.53
CA THR A 127 -18.65 -13.06 -4.74
C THR A 127 -18.28 -14.24 -5.64
N ASP A 128 -17.04 -14.72 -5.53
CA ASP A 128 -16.55 -15.91 -6.23
C ASP A 128 -15.69 -16.74 -5.25
N PRO A 129 -16.32 -17.50 -4.34
CA PRO A 129 -15.58 -18.20 -3.30
C PRO A 129 -14.78 -19.35 -3.88
N ALA A 130 -13.49 -19.43 -3.50
CA ALA A 130 -12.66 -20.60 -3.67
C ALA A 130 -12.38 -21.26 -2.31
N GLY A 131 -11.71 -22.41 -2.33
CA GLY A 131 -11.22 -23.07 -1.11
C GLY A 131 -10.08 -22.26 -0.48
N ASP A 132 -8.93 -22.89 -0.25
CA ASP A 132 -7.77 -22.15 0.23
C ASP A 132 -7.20 -21.28 -0.90
N VAL A 133 -7.07 -19.98 -0.62
CA VAL A 133 -6.57 -18.98 -1.57
C VAL A 133 -5.45 -18.17 -0.94
N LEU A 134 -4.35 -18.02 -1.67
CA LEU A 134 -3.35 -17.00 -1.42
C LEU A 134 -3.75 -15.69 -2.10
N LEU A 135 -4.35 -14.77 -1.34
CA LEU A 135 -4.65 -13.42 -1.81
C LEU A 135 -3.39 -12.55 -1.76
N ALA A 136 -2.88 -12.18 -2.93
CA ALA A 136 -1.74 -11.29 -3.04
C ALA A 136 -2.20 -9.89 -3.47
N CYS A 137 -2.01 -8.90 -2.58
CA CYS A 137 -2.52 -7.53 -2.73
C CYS A 137 -1.41 -6.49 -2.96
N PRO A 138 -0.68 -6.53 -4.08
CA PRO A 138 0.40 -5.59 -4.34
C PRO A 138 -0.09 -4.17 -4.67
N GLY A 139 0.66 -3.15 -4.26
CA GLY A 139 0.36 -1.79 -4.64
C GLY A 139 1.19 -0.74 -3.91
N ILE A 140 1.14 0.51 -4.41
CA ILE A 140 1.82 1.66 -3.82
C ILE A 140 0.88 2.39 -2.86
N VAL A 141 1.40 2.97 -1.77
CA VAL A 141 0.62 3.72 -0.77
C VAL A 141 1.09 5.16 -0.68
N HIS A 142 0.24 6.05 -0.17
CA HIS A 142 0.64 7.40 0.18
C HIS A 142 1.61 7.37 1.37
N ARG A 143 2.69 8.15 1.27
CA ARG A 143 3.74 8.22 2.29
C ARG A 143 3.32 9.23 3.37
N ARG A 144 2.93 8.73 4.56
CA ARG A 144 2.37 9.51 5.69
C ARG A 144 3.36 10.45 6.41
N ASP A 145 4.67 10.29 6.18
CA ASP A 145 5.74 11.05 6.84
C ASP A 145 6.14 12.34 6.10
N ARG A 146 5.44 12.70 5.01
CA ARG A 146 5.52 14.05 4.45
C ARG A 146 4.68 15.01 5.30
N THR A 147 5.22 15.41 6.45
CA THR A 147 4.71 16.58 7.18
C THR A 147 5.14 17.84 6.42
N GLY A 148 4.27 18.41 5.59
CA GLY A 148 4.59 19.66 4.91
C GLY A 148 3.55 20.16 3.91
N CYS A 149 2.95 21.31 4.26
CA CYS A 149 2.16 22.24 3.46
C CYS A 149 0.83 21.75 2.89
N THR A 150 -0.25 21.99 3.65
CA THR A 150 -1.48 22.48 3.04
C THR A 150 -1.50 23.99 3.26
N PRO A 151 -1.64 24.84 2.22
CA PRO A 151 -1.99 26.24 2.45
C PRO A 151 -3.35 26.26 3.14
N ALA A 152 -3.46 27.00 4.24
CA ALA A 152 -4.73 27.22 4.90
C ALA A 152 -5.74 27.73 3.86
N LEU A 153 -6.87 27.02 3.71
CA LEU A 153 -8.04 27.59 3.03
C LEU A 153 -8.40 28.88 3.77
N PRO A 154 -8.50 30.04 3.09
CA PRO A 154 -8.88 31.27 3.76
C PRO A 154 -10.32 31.11 4.27
N THR A 155 -10.49 31.04 5.58
CA THR A 155 -11.79 31.23 6.21
C THR A 155 -12.20 32.67 5.95
N SER A 156 -13.21 32.84 5.10
CA SER A 156 -13.94 34.09 4.94
C SER A 156 -14.54 34.49 6.29
N SER A 157 -13.88 35.43 6.99
CA SER A 157 -14.50 36.18 8.08
C SER A 157 -14.66 37.63 7.62
N THR A 158 -15.91 37.92 7.26
CA THR A 158 -16.63 39.19 7.31
C THR A 158 -15.84 40.48 7.55
N CYS A 159 -15.98 41.39 6.58
CA CYS A 159 -15.83 42.84 6.68
C CYS A 159 -16.31 43.38 8.04
N GLY A 160 -15.38 43.92 8.84
CA GLY A 160 -15.66 44.90 9.87
C GLY A 160 -15.29 46.29 9.36
N ALA A 161 -16.26 47.01 8.83
CA ALA A 161 -16.13 48.45 8.64
C ALA A 161 -16.17 49.14 10.02
N SER A 162 -15.25 50.06 10.28
CA SER A 162 -15.44 51.11 11.30
C SER A 162 -15.02 52.45 10.72
N PRO A 163 -15.82 53.51 10.94
CA PRO A 163 -15.64 54.80 10.28
C PRO A 163 -14.67 55.71 11.03
N ALA A 164 -14.28 56.77 10.33
CA ALA A 164 -13.45 57.88 10.74
C ALA A 164 -13.85 58.51 12.09
N GLY A 165 -12.84 59.03 12.78
CA GLY A 165 -12.97 59.97 13.89
C GLY A 165 -11.76 60.88 13.95
N SER A 166 -11.91 62.08 13.40
CA SER A 166 -10.99 63.22 13.46
C SER A 166 -11.06 63.88 14.84
N GLY A 167 -9.93 64.41 15.33
CA GLY A 167 -9.86 65.23 16.54
C GLY A 167 -8.45 65.33 17.10
#